data_AF-A0A968XNA6-F1
#
_entry.id   AF-A0A968XNA6-F1
#
_cell.length_a   1.000
_cell.length_b   1.000
_cell.length_c   1.000
_cell.angle_alpha   90.00
_cell.angle_beta   90.00
_cell.angle_gamma   90.00
#
_symmetry.space_group_name_H-M   'P 1'
#
loop_
_entity.id
_entity.type
_entity.pdbx_description
1 polymer ?
#
loop_
_entity_poly.entity_id
_entity_poly.type
_entity_poly.pdbx_seq_one_letter_code
_entity_poly.pdbx_strand_id
1 'polypeptide(L)'
;GLILLSQSRRFARPLPDDEPNRLSKLEYVSAMAELQQRTKAYDLAIENIFSEFRRSATRLLGMDNFSTSRKDLAKAISERTNLNELDIYNVMRKCEEIIRGEKTNKREVLELTARLRELEEKLGIKRTRKQAFRKR
;
A
#
# COMPACT_ATOMS: atom_id res chain seq x y z
N GLY A 1 -26.43 55.18 -42.98
CA GLY A 1 -25.98 53.86 -42.51
C GLY A 1 -24.95 54.07 -41.43
N LEU A 2 -25.09 53.40 -40.29
CA LEU A 2 -24.14 53.52 -39.18
C LEU A 2 -23.00 52.51 -39.40
N ILE A 3 -21.76 52.98 -39.46
CA ILE A 3 -20.57 52.11 -39.49
C ILE A 3 -19.93 52.17 -38.10
N LEU A 4 -19.91 51.03 -37.42
CA LEU A 4 -19.21 50.83 -36.14
C LEU A 4 -17.78 50.38 -36.43
N LEU A 5 -16.80 51.25 -36.17
CA LEU A 5 -15.39 50.90 -36.13
C LEU A 5 -14.97 50.71 -34.67
N SER A 6 -14.71 49.45 -34.30
CA SER A 6 -14.11 49.09 -33.03
C SER A 6 -12.62 48.86 -33.23
N GLN A 7 -11.77 49.64 -32.55
CA GLN A 7 -10.33 49.43 -32.52
C GLN A 7 -9.90 49.00 -31.12
N SER A 8 -9.58 47.71 -30.94
CA SER A 8 -9.03 47.19 -29.68
C SER A 8 -7.50 47.16 -29.73
N ARG A 9 -6.81 47.94 -28.88
CA ARG A 9 -5.33 47.89 -28.70
C ARG A 9 -4.84 46.74 -27.79
N ARG A 10 -5.70 45.75 -27.47
CA ARG A 10 -5.43 44.77 -26.40
C ARG A 10 -5.28 43.30 -26.84
N PHE A 11 -5.39 42.99 -28.14
CA PHE A 11 -5.40 41.60 -28.63
C PHE A 11 -4.20 41.20 -29.49
N ALA A 12 -2.98 41.68 -29.19
CA ALA A 12 -1.79 41.25 -29.93
C ALA A 12 -0.50 41.29 -29.11
N ARG A 13 -0.49 40.71 -27.91
CA ARG A 13 0.77 40.23 -27.33
C ARG A 13 0.70 38.70 -27.28
N PRO A 14 1.60 37.99 -27.98
CA PRO A 14 1.82 36.57 -27.69
C PRO A 14 2.15 36.47 -26.19
N LEU A 15 1.37 35.66 -25.47
CA LEU A 15 1.82 35.19 -24.16
C LEU A 15 3.04 34.30 -24.43
N PRO A 16 4.17 34.49 -23.72
CA PRO A 16 5.27 33.54 -23.84
C PRO A 16 4.74 32.15 -23.49
N ASP A 17 5.06 31.15 -24.32
CA ASP A 17 4.73 29.75 -24.02
C ASP A 17 5.25 29.41 -22.62
N ASP A 18 4.46 28.65 -21.84
CA ASP A 18 4.93 28.04 -20.61
C ASP A 18 6.13 27.16 -20.97
N GLU A 19 7.35 27.64 -20.70
CA GLU A 19 8.56 26.85 -20.89
C GLU A 19 8.39 25.50 -20.17
N PRO A 20 8.68 24.37 -20.83
CA PRO A 20 8.59 23.08 -20.17
C PRO A 20 9.51 23.10 -18.95
N ASN A 21 8.92 22.94 -17.76
CA ASN A 21 9.64 22.96 -16.48
C ASN A 21 10.74 21.87 -16.50
N ARG A 22 11.96 22.27 -16.85
CA ARG A 22 13.14 21.43 -16.73
C ARG A 22 13.53 21.47 -15.27
N LEU A 23 12.95 20.57 -14.46
CA LEU A 23 13.46 20.28 -13.12
C LEU A 23 14.98 20.19 -13.22
N SER A 24 15.68 20.94 -12.36
CA SER A 24 17.12 20.81 -12.23
C SER A 24 17.45 19.33 -12.01
N LYS A 25 18.59 18.84 -12.53
CA LYS A 25 19.00 17.43 -12.33
C LYS A 25 18.92 17.01 -10.85
N LEU A 26 19.19 17.95 -9.93
CA LEU A 26 19.07 17.74 -8.49
C LEU A 26 17.62 17.61 -8.01
N GLU A 27 16.68 18.40 -8.56
CA GLU A 27 15.26 18.32 -8.24
C GLU A 27 14.63 17.03 -8.77
N TYR A 28 15.05 16.57 -9.95
CA TYR A 28 14.64 15.26 -10.47
C TYR A 28 15.14 14.13 -9.54
N VAL A 29 16.41 14.16 -9.14
CA VAL A 29 16.99 13.14 -8.26
C VAL A 29 16.34 13.18 -6.87
N SER A 30 16.06 14.34 -6.29
CA SER A 30 15.38 14.44 -5.00
C SER A 30 13.94 13.95 -5.07
N ALA A 31 13.18 14.30 -6.12
CA ALA A 31 11.84 13.78 -6.33
C ALA A 31 11.83 12.26 -6.51
N MET A 32 12.80 11.71 -7.27
CA MET A 32 12.96 10.26 -7.40
C MET A 32 13.34 9.59 -6.08
N ALA A 33 14.22 10.20 -5.29
CA ALA A 33 14.59 9.71 -3.97
C ALA A 33 13.39 9.69 -3.01
N GLU A 34 12.55 10.74 -3.01
CA GLU A 34 11.31 10.77 -2.24
C GLU A 34 10.32 9.69 -2.69
N LEU A 35 10.15 9.49 -4.01
CA LEU A 35 9.29 8.43 -4.53
C LEU A 35 9.79 7.05 -4.10
N GLN A 36 11.11 6.80 -4.20
CA GLN A 36 11.73 5.56 -3.75
C GLN A 36 11.63 5.36 -2.24
N GLN A 37 11.77 6.44 -1.46
CA GLN A 37 11.61 6.39 -0.01
C GLN A 37 10.17 6.04 0.37
N ARG A 38 9.18 6.61 -0.33
CA ARG A 38 7.77 6.29 -0.14
C ARG A 38 7.46 4.83 -0.50
N THR A 39 7.99 4.32 -1.61
CA THR A 39 7.79 2.90 -1.96
C THR A 39 8.44 1.97 -0.93
N LYS A 40 9.67 2.26 -0.48
CA LYS A 40 10.31 1.49 0.61
C LYS A 40 9.50 1.52 1.90
N ALA A 41 8.85 2.63 2.21
CA ALA A 41 7.97 2.74 3.38
C ALA A 41 6.74 1.83 3.26
N TYR A 42 6.24 1.59 2.04
CA TYR A 42 5.14 0.66 1.80
C TYR A 42 5.56 -0.80 1.98
N ASP A 43 6.72 -1.18 1.45
CA ASP A 43 7.25 -2.54 1.59
C ASP A 43 7.45 -2.89 3.07
N LEU A 44 8.07 -1.98 3.83
CA LEU A 44 8.28 -2.10 5.27
C LEU A 44 6.95 -2.14 6.06
N ALA A 45 5.93 -1.39 5.63
CA ALA A 45 4.62 -1.42 6.27
C ALA A 45 3.94 -2.78 6.09
N ILE A 46 3.98 -3.34 4.87
CA ILE A 46 3.44 -4.67 4.58
C ILE A 46 4.19 -5.74 5.36
N GLU A 47 5.52 -5.68 5.44
CA GLU A 47 6.32 -6.62 6.23
C GLU A 47 5.88 -6.66 7.69
N ASN A 48 5.76 -5.50 8.34
CA ASN A 48 5.37 -5.40 9.74
C ASN A 48 3.94 -5.92 9.98
N ILE A 49 2.98 -5.53 9.13
CA ILE A 49 1.59 -5.93 9.29
C ILE A 49 1.41 -7.42 9.02
N PHE A 50 2.03 -7.94 7.95
CA PHE A 50 1.92 -9.35 7.59
C PHE A 50 2.63 -10.26 8.59
N SER A 51 3.80 -9.87 9.11
CA SER A 51 4.50 -10.66 10.13
C SER A 51 3.72 -10.74 11.45
N GLU A 52 3.08 -9.64 11.88
CA GLU A 52 2.19 -9.62 13.05
C GLU A 52 0.96 -10.52 12.84
N PHE A 53 0.31 -10.40 11.67
CA PHE A 53 -0.82 -11.25 11.28
C PHE A 53 -0.44 -12.73 11.32
N ARG A 54 0.65 -13.10 10.63
CA ARG A 54 1.10 -14.50 10.51
C ARG A 54 1.41 -15.09 11.87
N ARG A 55 2.12 -14.35 12.73
CA ARG A 55 2.40 -14.75 14.12
C ARG A 55 1.13 -14.96 14.94
N SER A 56 0.14 -14.08 14.78
CA SER A 56 -1.12 -14.17 15.50
C SER A 56 -2.00 -15.33 15.02
N ALA A 57 -2.09 -15.52 13.70
CA ALA A 57 -2.84 -16.61 13.08
C ALA A 57 -2.24 -17.97 13.43
N THR A 58 -0.93 -18.14 13.29
CA THR A 58 -0.24 -19.40 13.64
C THR A 58 -0.39 -19.72 15.13
N ARG A 59 -0.22 -18.74 16.01
CA ARG A 59 -0.48 -18.90 17.45
C ARG A 59 -1.92 -19.33 17.75
N LEU A 60 -2.91 -18.74 17.09
CA LEU A 60 -4.33 -19.08 17.26
C LEU A 60 -4.66 -20.50 16.77
N LEU A 61 -3.97 -20.95 15.73
CA LEU A 61 -4.16 -22.25 15.09
C LEU A 61 -3.26 -23.35 15.70
N GLY A 62 -2.41 -23.02 16.67
CA GLY A 62 -1.47 -23.96 17.28
C GLY A 62 -0.35 -24.43 16.33
N MET A 63 -0.05 -23.63 15.31
CA MET A 63 0.96 -23.90 14.29
C MET A 63 2.27 -23.17 14.60
N ASP A 64 3.38 -23.72 14.13
CA ASP A 64 4.68 -23.05 14.24
C ASP A 64 4.84 -21.98 13.16
N ASN A 65 5.32 -20.79 13.54
CA ASN A 65 5.38 -19.64 12.63
C ASN A 65 6.36 -19.81 11.47
N PHE A 66 7.46 -20.54 11.69
CA PHE A 66 8.59 -20.63 10.76
C PHE A 66 8.50 -21.84 9.82
N SER A 67 8.03 -22.97 10.34
CA SER A 67 7.95 -24.23 9.57
C SER A 67 6.65 -24.37 8.76
N THR A 68 5.57 -23.68 9.17
CA THR A 68 4.28 -23.81 8.48
C THR A 68 4.32 -23.19 7.09
N SER A 69 3.98 -23.98 6.07
CA SER A 69 3.87 -23.48 4.71
C SER A 69 2.72 -22.48 4.58
N ARG A 70 2.85 -21.51 3.67
CA ARG A 70 1.75 -20.59 3.31
C ARG A 70 0.48 -21.32 2.91
N LYS A 71 0.60 -22.46 2.21
CA LYS A 71 -0.54 -23.28 1.78
C LYS A 71 -1.27 -23.89 2.98
N ASP A 72 -0.52 -24.47 3.91
CA ASP A 72 -1.10 -25.12 5.09
C ASP A 72 -1.76 -24.09 6.01
N LEU A 73 -1.14 -22.92 6.16
CA LEU A 73 -1.73 -21.80 6.91
C LEU A 73 -3.02 -21.28 6.24
N ALA A 74 -3.04 -21.12 4.91
CA ALA A 74 -4.23 -20.70 4.19
C ALA A 74 -5.38 -21.71 4.33
N LYS A 75 -5.07 -23.01 4.24
CA LYS A 75 -6.03 -24.10 4.45
C LYS A 75 -6.62 -24.04 5.87
N ALA A 76 -5.79 -23.93 6.90
CA ALA A 76 -6.27 -23.87 8.28
C ALA A 76 -7.10 -22.62 8.59
N ILE A 77 -6.76 -21.46 7.99
CA ILE A 77 -7.58 -20.25 8.09
C ILE A 77 -8.92 -20.44 7.40
N SER A 78 -8.93 -21.03 6.20
CA SER A 78 -10.13 -21.35 5.43
C SER A 78 -11.09 -22.25 6.22
N GLU A 79 -10.59 -23.34 6.80
CA GLU A 79 -11.37 -24.28 7.61
C GLU A 79 -12.05 -23.61 8.81
N ARG A 80 -11.39 -22.62 9.43
CA ARG A 80 -11.92 -21.91 10.61
C ARG A 80 -12.86 -20.75 10.27
N THR A 81 -12.68 -20.11 9.11
CA THR A 81 -13.42 -18.89 8.73
C THR A 81 -14.47 -19.14 7.64
N ASN A 82 -14.49 -20.34 7.07
CA ASN A 82 -15.34 -20.75 5.95
C ASN A 82 -15.20 -19.82 4.72
N LEU A 83 -14.01 -19.25 4.55
CA LEU A 83 -13.62 -18.41 3.41
C LEU A 83 -12.93 -19.24 2.34
N ASN A 84 -12.78 -18.68 1.13
CA ASN A 84 -12.06 -19.34 0.05
C ASN A 84 -10.54 -19.41 0.35
N GLU A 85 -10.00 -20.64 0.39
CA GLU A 85 -8.56 -20.92 0.59
C GLU A 85 -7.68 -20.22 -0.44
N LEU A 86 -8.09 -20.21 -1.72
CA LEU A 86 -7.31 -19.63 -2.80
C LEU A 86 -7.16 -18.11 -2.63
N ASP A 87 -8.21 -17.44 -2.19
CA ASP A 87 -8.19 -16.00 -1.93
C ASP A 87 -7.24 -15.66 -0.78
N ILE A 88 -7.31 -16.43 0.31
CA ILE A 88 -6.41 -16.26 1.46
C ILE A 88 -4.95 -16.48 1.03
N TYR A 89 -4.70 -17.56 0.29
CA TYR A 89 -3.39 -17.89 -0.23
C TYR A 89 -2.82 -16.76 -1.10
N ASN A 90 -3.64 -16.20 -2.01
CA ASN A 90 -3.23 -15.13 -2.91
C ASN A 90 -2.91 -13.84 -2.17
N VAL A 91 -3.71 -13.47 -1.15
CA VAL A 91 -3.42 -12.30 -0.30
C VAL A 91 -2.07 -12.47 0.41
N MET A 92 -1.85 -13.62 1.06
CA MET A 92 -0.58 -13.91 1.75
C MET A 92 0.60 -13.92 0.77
N ARG A 93 0.40 -14.53 -0.41
CA ARG A 93 1.41 -14.57 -1.46
C ARG A 93 1.80 -13.17 -1.91
N LYS A 94 0.82 -12.30 -2.14
CA LYS A 94 1.07 -10.93 -2.61
C LYS A 94 1.84 -10.12 -1.57
N CYS A 95 1.51 -10.27 -0.29
CA CYS A 95 2.31 -9.67 0.79
C CYS A 95 3.76 -10.15 0.76
N GLU A 96 4.01 -11.45 0.60
CA GLU A 96 5.36 -12.01 0.53
C GLU A 96 6.13 -11.57 -0.73
N GLU A 97 5.46 -11.35 -1.87
CA GLU A 97 6.07 -10.81 -3.09
C GLU A 97 6.51 -9.35 -2.89
N ILE A 98 5.68 -8.51 -2.28
CA ILE A 98 6.03 -7.12 -1.92
C ILE A 98 7.22 -7.08 -0.96
N ILE A 99 7.23 -7.94 0.07
CA ILE A 99 8.35 -8.04 1.03
C ILE A 99 9.67 -8.42 0.33
N ARG A 100 9.61 -9.21 -0.75
CA ARG A 100 10.77 -9.58 -1.58
C ARG A 100 11.21 -8.47 -2.55
N GLY A 101 10.53 -7.33 -2.55
CA GLY A 101 10.87 -6.17 -3.38
C GLY A 101 10.06 -6.05 -4.67
N GLU A 102 8.93 -6.73 -4.79
CA GLU A 102 7.98 -6.43 -5.87
C GLU A 102 7.46 -4.98 -5.71
N LYS A 103 7.38 -4.24 -6.81
CA LYS A 103 6.90 -2.86 -6.79
C LYS A 103 5.44 -2.80 -6.32
N THR A 104 5.17 -1.96 -5.34
CA THR A 104 3.81 -1.68 -4.86
C THR A 104 3.46 -0.19 -4.91
N ASN A 105 2.21 0.13 -4.57
CA ASN A 105 1.70 1.48 -4.47
C ASN A 105 0.76 1.62 -3.26
N LYS A 106 0.44 2.86 -2.90
CA LYS A 106 -0.42 3.18 -1.76
C LYS A 106 -1.77 2.45 -1.77
N ARG A 107 -2.43 2.36 -2.93
CA ARG A 107 -3.76 1.77 -3.04
C ARG A 107 -3.71 0.27 -2.75
N GLU A 108 -2.78 -0.43 -3.38
CA GLU A 108 -2.58 -1.86 -3.19
C GLU A 108 -2.24 -2.20 -1.74
N VAL A 109 -1.38 -1.41 -1.09
CA VAL A 109 -1.06 -1.56 0.33
C VAL A 109 -2.30 -1.40 1.20
N LEU A 110 -3.15 -0.40 0.92
CA LEU A 110 -4.39 -0.19 1.67
C LEU A 110 -5.37 -1.35 1.47
N GLU A 111 -5.49 -1.89 0.27
CA GLU A 111 -6.33 -3.04 -0.04
C GLU A 111 -5.85 -4.31 0.69
N LEU A 112 -4.54 -4.61 0.62
CA LEU A 112 -3.95 -5.76 1.32
C LEU A 112 -4.10 -5.65 2.83
N THR A 113 -3.85 -4.47 3.39
CA THR A 113 -4.00 -4.24 4.83
C THR A 113 -5.45 -4.33 5.29
N ALA A 114 -6.41 -3.82 4.51
CA ALA A 114 -7.83 -4.00 4.79
C ALA A 114 -8.20 -5.49 4.76
N ARG A 115 -7.75 -6.24 3.75
CA ARG A 115 -8.05 -7.66 3.63
C ARG A 115 -7.45 -8.50 4.75
N LEU A 116 -6.21 -8.20 5.18
CA LEU A 116 -5.61 -8.85 6.35
C LEU A 116 -6.41 -8.57 7.63
N ARG A 117 -6.92 -7.35 7.81
CA ARG A 117 -7.76 -7.00 8.97
C ARG A 117 -9.09 -7.75 8.96
N GLU A 118 -9.74 -7.88 7.81
CA GLU A 118 -10.95 -8.71 7.69
C GLU A 118 -10.70 -10.17 8.09
N LEU A 119 -9.53 -10.72 7.72
CA LEU A 119 -9.12 -12.06 8.13
C LEU A 119 -8.88 -12.15 9.65
N GLU A 120 -8.20 -11.15 10.23
CA GLU A 120 -8.01 -11.07 11.70
C GLU A 120 -9.35 -11.03 12.44
N GLU A 121 -10.28 -10.21 11.98
CA GLU A 121 -11.61 -10.07 12.57
C GLU A 121 -12.40 -11.38 12.51
N LYS A 122 -12.40 -12.05 11.36
CA LYS A 122 -13.06 -13.36 11.20
C LYS A 122 -12.42 -14.47 12.01
N LEU A 123 -11.10 -14.42 12.21
CA LEU A 123 -10.38 -15.32 13.12
C LEU A 123 -10.61 -14.98 14.59
N GLY A 124 -11.23 -13.84 14.91
CA GLY A 124 -11.42 -13.37 16.28
C GLY A 124 -10.11 -12.94 16.95
N ILE A 125 -9.09 -12.58 16.16
CA ILE A 125 -7.81 -12.08 16.65
C ILE A 125 -8.04 -10.66 17.17
N LYS A 126 -8.43 -10.54 18.44
CA LYS A 126 -8.53 -9.23 19.10
C LYS A 126 -7.13 -8.67 19.28
N ARG A 127 -6.80 -7.62 18.52
CA ARG A 127 -5.62 -6.80 18.83
C ARG A 127 -5.76 -6.27 20.24
N THR A 128 -5.00 -6.84 21.16
CA THR A 128 -4.91 -6.26 22.49
C THR A 128 -4.23 -4.93 22.29
N ARG A 129 -4.93 -3.83 22.61
CA ARG A 129 -4.46 -2.43 22.55
C ARG A 129 -3.30 -2.16 23.54
N LYS A 130 -2.39 -3.11 23.75
CA LYS A 130 -1.38 -3.19 24.82
C LYS A 130 0.01 -2.69 24.42
N GLN A 131 0.19 -2.07 23.24
CA GLN A 131 1.46 -1.42 22.88
C GLN A 131 1.37 0.10 22.68
N ALA A 132 0.16 0.69 22.66
CA ALA A 132 0.01 2.15 22.60
C ALA A 132 0.32 2.85 23.95
N PHE A 133 0.63 2.09 25.00
CA PHE A 133 0.90 2.64 26.33
C PHE A 133 1.94 1.83 27.09
N ARG A 134 3.06 1.47 26.42
CA ARG A 134 4.26 1.13 27.18
C ARG A 134 4.91 2.45 27.61
N LYS A 135 4.35 3.02 28.68
CA LYS A 135 4.95 4.07 29.50
C LYS A 135 6.38 3.66 29.86
N ARG A 136 7.37 4.36 29.31
CA ARG A 136 8.48 5.06 29.99
C ARG A 136 9.58 5.33 28.99
#